data_AF-A0AA39ILV2-F1
#
_entry.id   AF-A0AA39ILV2-F1
#
_cell.length_a   1.000
_cell.length_b   1.000
_cell.length_c   1.000
_cell.angle_alpha   90.00
_cell.angle_beta   90.00
_cell.angle_gamma   90.00
#
_symmetry.space_group_name_H-M   'P 1'
#
loop_
_entity.id
_entity.type
_entity.pdbx_description
1 polymer ?
#
loop_
_entity_poly.entity_id
_entity_poly.type
_entity_poly.pdbx_seq_one_letter_code
_entity_poly.pdbx_strand_id
1 'polypeptide(L)'
;MSTPSTTGSIATESNFSLWNVLTLTSDRTNVFWEIWLSILLWMLISYAFVHLVAGALSLLMLRKHYWMPFLTIPFVAMFFVGPVTLGTVTSASIALTFSTASISVTCLICALLGITQTVSPFRIRHKMIEITVNDRLGKKVRIKCNPNDTIGDLKKLIAAQTGTRSEKIVLKKWYTIYKDHITLQDYEVHDGFNFELYYQ
;
A
#
# COMPACT_ATOMS: atom_id res chain seq x y z
N MET A 1 1.75 -46.23 53.75
CA MET A 1 2.08 -44.80 53.90
C MET A 1 2.89 -44.43 52.67
N SER A 2 2.20 -43.89 51.66
CA SER A 2 2.71 -43.63 50.31
C SER A 2 3.56 -42.35 50.28
N THR A 3 4.78 -42.48 49.74
CA THR A 3 5.65 -41.36 49.38
C THR A 3 5.10 -40.63 48.14
N PRO A 4 5.24 -39.30 48.04
CA PRO A 4 4.76 -38.56 46.88
C PRO A 4 5.74 -38.71 45.71
N SER A 5 5.23 -39.10 44.53
CA SER A 5 5.98 -39.09 43.28
C SER A 5 5.92 -37.70 42.64
N THR A 6 7.02 -36.95 42.78
CA THR A 6 7.32 -35.79 41.92
C THR A 6 8.05 -36.30 40.69
N THR A 7 7.41 -36.29 39.52
CA THR A 7 8.15 -36.36 38.25
C THR A 7 7.37 -35.73 37.10
N GLY A 8 7.83 -34.54 36.72
CA GLY A 8 7.98 -34.10 35.32
C GLY A 8 6.72 -33.99 34.46
N SER A 9 6.12 -32.81 34.43
CA SER A 9 5.47 -32.34 33.21
C SER A 9 6.51 -32.27 32.10
N ILE A 10 6.50 -33.22 31.16
CA ILE A 10 7.27 -33.15 29.93
C ILE A 10 6.70 -31.97 29.14
N ALA A 11 7.32 -30.81 29.27
CA ALA A 11 7.17 -29.75 28.30
C ALA A 11 7.72 -30.30 26.99
N THR A 12 6.86 -30.56 26.02
CA THR A 12 7.27 -30.77 24.63
C THR A 12 8.03 -29.53 24.20
N GLU A 13 9.36 -29.58 24.20
CA GLU A 13 10.21 -28.56 23.59
C GLU A 13 9.77 -28.41 22.12
N SER A 14 9.20 -27.26 21.77
CA SER A 14 9.03 -26.91 20.37
C SER A 14 10.42 -26.80 19.76
N ASN A 15 10.71 -27.62 18.75
CA ASN A 15 11.95 -27.56 17.96
C ASN A 15 11.94 -26.34 17.02
N PHE A 16 11.42 -25.21 17.49
CA PHE A 16 11.30 -24.00 16.71
C PHE A 16 12.67 -23.33 16.61
N SER A 17 13.20 -23.26 15.40
CA SER A 17 14.45 -22.57 15.09
C SER A 17 14.20 -21.56 13.98
N LEU A 18 14.55 -20.30 14.22
CA LEU A 18 14.52 -19.25 13.19
C LEU A 18 15.40 -19.63 11.99
N TRP A 19 16.44 -20.43 12.21
CA TRP A 19 17.29 -20.93 11.13
C TRP A 19 16.52 -21.87 10.20
N ASN A 20 15.72 -22.79 10.75
CA ASN A 20 14.89 -23.71 9.95
C ASN A 20 13.81 -22.94 9.17
N VAL A 21 13.33 -21.83 9.73
CA VAL A 21 12.39 -20.94 9.04
C VAL A 21 13.09 -20.17 7.91
N LEU A 22 14.31 -19.71 8.14
CA LEU A 22 15.13 -19.01 7.14
C LEU A 22 15.52 -19.93 5.98
N THR A 23 15.87 -21.18 6.26
CA THR A 23 16.23 -22.19 5.25
C THR A 23 15.02 -22.92 4.68
N LEU A 24 13.79 -22.51 5.05
CA LEU A 24 12.52 -23.14 4.63
C LEU A 24 12.46 -24.65 4.91
N THR A 25 13.24 -25.13 5.88
CA THR A 25 13.38 -26.57 6.22
C THR A 25 12.46 -26.98 7.37
N SER A 26 11.81 -26.03 8.04
CA SER A 26 10.90 -26.32 9.15
C SER A 26 9.69 -27.17 8.70
N ASP A 27 9.33 -28.13 9.56
CA ASP A 27 8.10 -28.92 9.43
C ASP A 27 6.84 -28.04 9.57
N ARG A 28 5.68 -28.65 9.29
CA ARG A 28 4.38 -27.98 9.29
C ARG A 28 3.96 -27.60 10.73
N THR A 29 3.60 -26.34 10.95
CA THR A 29 3.27 -25.79 12.28
C THR A 29 1.86 -25.21 12.32
N ASN A 30 1.12 -25.41 13.40
CA ASN A 30 -0.17 -24.73 13.69
C ASN A 30 -0.10 -23.78 14.90
N VAL A 31 1.08 -23.70 15.54
CA VAL A 31 1.32 -22.87 16.72
C VAL A 31 1.38 -21.40 16.31
N PHE A 32 0.59 -20.56 16.98
CA PHE A 32 0.48 -19.13 16.68
C PHE A 32 1.84 -18.42 16.60
N TRP A 33 2.68 -18.57 17.63
CA TRP A 33 3.98 -17.88 17.70
C TRP A 33 4.93 -18.29 16.58
N GLU A 34 4.93 -19.56 16.19
CA GLU A 34 5.78 -20.08 15.12
C GLU A 34 5.33 -19.55 13.76
N ILE A 35 4.02 -19.53 13.50
CA ILE A 35 3.44 -18.95 12.27
C ILE A 35 3.69 -17.44 12.22
N TRP A 36 3.41 -16.73 13.32
CA TRP A 36 3.54 -15.27 13.39
C TRP A 36 4.99 -14.82 13.17
N LEU A 37 5.95 -15.39 13.91
CA LEU A 37 7.36 -15.06 13.76
C LEU A 37 7.89 -15.45 12.39
N SER A 38 7.42 -16.55 11.79
CA SER A 38 7.83 -16.95 10.45
C SER A 38 7.36 -15.98 9.37
N ILE A 39 6.10 -15.56 9.44
CA ILE A 39 5.53 -14.56 8.51
C ILE A 39 6.25 -13.21 8.69
N LEU A 40 6.44 -12.78 9.95
CA LEU A 40 7.09 -11.52 10.27
C LEU A 40 8.55 -11.48 9.82
N LEU A 41 9.30 -12.57 10.03
CA LEU A 41 10.70 -12.70 9.61
C LEU A 41 10.83 -12.53 8.10
N TRP A 42 10.05 -13.30 7.32
CA TRP A 42 10.10 -13.24 5.87
C TRP A 42 9.62 -11.90 5.31
N MET A 43 8.64 -11.27 5.95
CA MET A 43 8.22 -9.90 5.64
C MET A 43 9.37 -8.89 5.86
N LEU A 44 10.10 -8.97 6.98
CA LEU A 44 11.23 -8.08 7.26
C LEU A 44 12.38 -8.28 6.27
N ILE A 45 12.68 -9.54 5.91
CA ILE A 45 13.72 -9.88 4.94
C ILE A 45 13.36 -9.34 3.55
N SER A 46 12.15 -9.60 3.05
CA SER A 46 11.71 -9.10 1.74
C SER A 46 11.63 -7.57 1.71
N TYR A 47 11.16 -6.96 2.80
CA TYR A 47 11.08 -5.52 2.93
C TYR A 47 12.47 -4.86 2.91
N ALA A 48 13.43 -5.39 3.68
CA ALA A 48 14.81 -4.92 3.67
C ALA A 48 15.44 -5.05 2.28
N PHE A 49 15.21 -6.17 1.58
CA PHE A 49 15.73 -6.38 0.23
C PHE A 49 15.21 -5.33 -0.77
N VAL A 50 13.89 -5.10 -0.83
CA VAL A 50 13.29 -4.11 -1.74
C VAL A 50 13.83 -2.70 -1.48
N HIS A 51 13.98 -2.32 -0.21
CA HIS A 51 14.44 -0.99 0.17
C HIS A 51 15.95 -0.79 -0.01
N LEU A 52 16.75 -1.85 0.15
CA LEU A 52 18.18 -1.81 -0.17
C LEU A 52 18.38 -1.56 -1.66
N VAL A 53 17.60 -2.23 -2.53
CA VAL A 53 17.63 -2.01 -3.98
C VAL A 53 17.18 -0.58 -4.34
N ALA A 54 16.08 -0.09 -3.75
CA ALA A 54 15.61 1.27 -3.95
C ALA A 54 16.64 2.33 -3.48
N GLY A 55 17.27 2.10 -2.33
CA GLY A 55 18.35 2.93 -1.80
C GLY A 55 19.57 2.95 -2.73
N ALA A 56 20.01 1.79 -3.23
CA ALA A 56 21.11 1.69 -4.19
C ALA A 56 20.79 2.43 -5.50
N LEU A 57 19.59 2.25 -6.06
CA LEU A 57 19.15 2.98 -7.25
C LEU A 57 19.09 4.49 -7.01
N SER A 58 18.61 4.92 -5.86
CA SER A 58 18.59 6.34 -5.46
C SER A 58 20.02 6.92 -5.39
N LEU A 59 20.95 6.20 -4.76
CA LEU A 59 22.36 6.61 -4.70
C LEU A 59 22.99 6.73 -6.09
N LEU A 60 22.69 5.80 -7.01
CA LEU A 60 23.18 5.84 -8.38
C LEU A 60 22.61 7.02 -9.17
N MET A 61 21.30 7.27 -9.06
CA MET A 61 20.60 8.32 -9.79
C MET A 61 20.90 9.73 -9.26
N LEU A 62 21.17 9.88 -7.97
CA LEU A 62 21.46 11.17 -7.33
C LEU A 62 22.95 11.40 -7.05
N ARG A 63 23.85 10.56 -7.57
CA ARG A 63 25.31 10.63 -7.32
C ARG A 63 25.95 11.99 -7.59
N LYS A 64 25.33 12.83 -8.42
CA LYS A 64 25.84 14.14 -8.84
C LYS A 64 25.30 15.30 -8.01
N HIS A 65 24.31 15.07 -7.15
CA HIS A 65 23.60 16.13 -6.43
C HIS A 65 24.13 16.27 -5.00
N TYR A 66 24.70 17.43 -4.69
CA TYR A 66 25.33 17.74 -3.38
C TYR A 66 24.36 17.65 -2.18
N TRP A 67 23.05 17.72 -2.43
CA TRP A 67 22.00 17.67 -1.41
C TRP A 67 21.42 16.26 -1.15
N MET A 68 22.02 15.22 -1.71
CA MET A 68 21.54 13.83 -1.65
C MET A 68 21.28 13.28 -0.22
N PRO A 69 22.09 13.56 0.82
CA PRO A 69 21.85 13.03 2.18
C PRO A 69 20.55 13.54 2.82
N PHE A 70 20.15 14.78 2.53
CA PHE A 70 18.94 15.37 3.11
C PHE A 70 17.66 14.72 2.58
N LEU A 71 17.69 14.23 1.33
CA LEU A 71 16.56 13.53 0.73
C LEU A 71 16.47 12.07 1.20
N THR A 72 17.60 11.40 1.45
CA THR A 72 17.61 9.97 1.81
C THR A 72 17.24 9.71 3.27
N ILE A 73 17.53 10.64 4.19
CA ILE A 73 17.24 10.47 5.63
C ILE A 73 15.73 10.31 5.92
N PRO A 74 14.80 11.13 5.39
CA PRO A 74 13.36 10.91 5.57
C PRO A 74 12.84 9.60 4.97
N PHE A 75 13.38 9.16 3.83
CA PHE A 75 13.05 7.86 3.22
C PHE A 75 13.49 6.69 4.12
N VAL A 76 14.66 6.80 4.77
CA VAL A 76 15.16 5.81 5.74
C VAL A 76 14.44 5.93 7.10
N ALA A 77 13.84 7.06 7.45
CA ALA A 77 13.01 7.17 8.66
C ALA A 77 11.63 6.50 8.45
N MET A 78 11.02 6.69 7.27
CA MET A 78 9.78 6.02 6.88
C MET A 78 9.95 4.49 6.75
N PHE A 79 11.20 4.02 6.58
CA PHE A 79 11.57 2.60 6.52
C PHE A 79 11.23 1.83 7.81
N PHE A 80 11.34 2.45 8.99
CA PHE A 80 11.15 1.77 10.27
C PHE A 80 9.74 1.92 10.86
N VAL A 81 9.09 3.07 10.69
CA VAL A 81 7.92 3.39 11.51
C VAL A 81 6.62 2.82 10.94
N GLY A 82 6.38 2.95 9.63
CA GLY A 82 5.10 2.55 9.04
C GLY A 82 4.98 1.04 8.82
N PRO A 83 5.89 0.41 8.07
CA PRO A 83 5.73 -1.01 7.70
C PRO A 83 6.01 -2.00 8.81
N VAL A 84 6.84 -1.67 9.80
CA VAL A 84 7.07 -2.56 10.96
C VAL A 84 5.84 -2.58 11.87
N THR A 85 5.21 -1.43 12.13
CA THR A 85 4.02 -1.36 12.99
C THR A 85 2.80 -1.98 12.33
N LEU A 86 2.53 -1.67 11.05
CA LEU A 86 1.40 -2.25 10.34
C LEU A 86 1.64 -3.73 9.97
N GLY A 87 2.88 -4.09 9.64
CA GLY A 87 3.27 -5.45 9.29
C GLY A 87 3.23 -6.42 10.47
N THR A 88 3.57 -5.97 11.68
CA THR A 88 3.42 -6.80 12.91
C THR A 88 1.96 -7.12 13.22
N VAL A 89 1.06 -6.13 13.08
CA VAL A 89 -0.38 -6.32 13.30
C VAL A 89 -1.01 -7.19 12.21
N THR A 90 -0.65 -6.96 10.95
CA THR A 90 -1.20 -7.72 9.81
C THR A 90 -0.75 -9.18 9.86
N SER A 91 0.54 -9.42 10.12
CA SER A 91 1.07 -10.79 10.29
C SER A 91 0.47 -11.50 11.49
N ALA A 92 0.22 -10.80 12.62
CA ALA A 92 -0.46 -11.37 13.78
C ALA A 92 -1.89 -11.80 13.45
N SER A 93 -2.62 -10.98 12.70
CA SER A 93 -3.99 -11.29 12.27
C SER A 93 -4.05 -12.52 11.37
N ILE A 94 -3.10 -12.64 10.43
CA ILE A 94 -2.96 -13.81 9.56
C ILE A 94 -2.61 -15.06 10.37
N ALA A 95 -1.62 -14.97 11.26
CA ALA A 95 -1.21 -16.08 12.12
C ALA A 95 -2.34 -16.55 13.04
N LEU A 96 -3.12 -15.62 13.59
CA LEU A 96 -4.29 -15.91 14.41
C LEU A 96 -5.35 -16.69 13.60
N THR A 97 -5.57 -16.31 12.33
CA THR A 97 -6.54 -17.00 11.45
C THR A 97 -6.14 -18.45 11.23
N PHE A 98 -4.86 -18.72 10.93
CA PHE A 98 -4.39 -20.09 10.72
C PHE A 98 -4.35 -20.90 12.01
N SER A 99 -3.97 -20.28 13.12
CA SER A 99 -3.91 -20.93 14.43
C SER A 99 -5.32 -21.28 14.94
N THR A 100 -6.28 -20.36 14.84
CA THR A 100 -7.69 -20.62 15.23
C THR A 100 -8.36 -21.63 14.31
N ALA A 101 -8.01 -21.66 13.02
CA ALA A 101 -8.48 -22.69 12.10
C ALA A 101 -7.82 -24.05 12.31
N SER A 102 -6.82 -24.17 13.20
CA SER A 102 -6.01 -25.38 13.42
C SER A 102 -5.38 -25.97 12.15
N ILE A 103 -5.20 -25.12 11.13
CA ILE A 103 -4.56 -25.49 9.87
C ILE A 103 -3.06 -25.48 10.12
N SER A 104 -2.40 -26.61 9.89
CA SER A 104 -0.93 -26.63 9.93
C SER A 104 -0.38 -26.07 8.62
N VAL A 105 0.46 -25.05 8.75
CA VAL A 105 1.01 -24.24 7.66
C VAL A 105 2.49 -24.58 7.47
N THR A 106 2.94 -24.65 6.23
CA THR A 106 4.35 -24.88 5.88
C THR A 106 5.13 -23.57 5.87
N CYS A 107 6.43 -23.62 6.14
CA CYS A 107 7.31 -22.45 6.11
C CYS A 107 7.27 -21.67 4.78
N LEU A 108 7.15 -22.36 3.65
CA LEU A 108 6.97 -21.74 2.33
C LEU A 108 5.71 -20.86 2.26
N ILE A 109 4.59 -21.32 2.82
CA ILE A 109 3.34 -20.55 2.84
C ILE A 109 3.53 -19.31 3.73
N CYS A 110 4.16 -19.45 4.89
CA CYS A 110 4.50 -18.32 5.76
C CYS A 110 5.41 -17.30 5.03
N ALA A 111 6.40 -17.76 4.27
CA ALA A 111 7.29 -16.91 3.49
C ALA A 111 6.53 -16.14 2.40
N LEU A 112 5.67 -16.82 1.62
CA LEU A 112 4.84 -16.18 0.59
C LEU A 112 3.88 -15.14 1.19
N LEU A 113 3.28 -15.42 2.36
CA LEU A 113 2.43 -14.47 3.08
C LEU A 113 3.22 -13.26 3.61
N GLY A 114 4.45 -13.48 4.06
CA GLY A 114 5.37 -12.40 4.45
C GLY A 114 5.73 -11.50 3.27
N ILE A 115 6.14 -12.09 2.15
CA ILE A 115 6.48 -11.35 0.91
C ILE A 115 5.28 -10.55 0.38
N THR A 116 4.07 -11.13 0.44
CA THR A 116 2.84 -10.47 -0.03
C THR A 116 2.54 -9.19 0.77
N GLN A 117 2.86 -9.16 2.07
CA GLN A 117 2.69 -7.98 2.91
C GLN A 117 3.63 -6.83 2.51
N THR A 118 4.82 -7.13 1.98
CA THR A 118 5.75 -6.11 1.48
C THR A 118 5.18 -5.34 0.27
N VAL A 119 4.30 -5.97 -0.52
CA VAL A 119 3.74 -5.38 -1.75
C VAL A 119 2.40 -4.66 -1.49
N SER A 120 1.67 -5.05 -0.44
CA SER A 120 0.35 -4.51 -0.13
C SER A 120 0.26 -2.99 0.13
N PRO A 121 1.25 -2.30 0.75
CA PRO A 121 1.19 -0.83 0.87
C PRO A 121 1.25 -0.10 -0.47
N PHE A 122 1.71 -0.74 -1.56
CA PHE A 122 1.64 -0.18 -2.92
C PHE A 122 0.25 -0.25 -3.55
N ARG A 123 -0.69 -0.94 -2.90
CA ARG A 123 -2.08 -1.06 -3.37
C ARG A 123 -2.98 -0.04 -2.69
N ILE A 124 -2.53 1.22 -2.56
CA ILE A 124 -3.46 2.33 -2.42
C ILE A 124 -4.24 2.39 -3.73
N ARG A 125 -5.41 1.75 -3.76
CA ARG A 125 -6.42 2.05 -4.77
C ARG A 125 -6.80 3.50 -4.53
N HIS A 126 -6.22 4.42 -5.29
CA HIS A 126 -6.81 5.74 -5.43
C HIS A 126 -8.25 5.52 -5.90
N LYS A 127 -9.21 6.02 -5.11
CA LYS A 127 -10.63 5.95 -5.44
C LYS A 127 -10.85 6.79 -6.69
N MET A 128 -10.75 6.16 -7.87
CA MET A 128 -11.04 6.82 -9.13
C MET A 128 -12.51 7.25 -9.10
N ILE A 129 -12.75 8.51 -9.41
CA ILE A 129 -14.08 9.08 -9.56
C ILE A 129 -14.40 9.22 -11.04
N GLU A 130 -15.64 8.96 -11.40
CA GLU A 130 -16.17 9.19 -12.74
C GLU A 130 -17.03 10.45 -12.72
N ILE A 131 -16.57 11.50 -13.37
CA ILE A 131 -17.30 12.75 -13.51
C ILE A 131 -17.88 12.87 -14.91
N THR A 132 -18.97 13.62 -15.03
CA THR A 132 -19.61 13.91 -16.33
C THR A 132 -19.43 15.38 -16.67
N VAL A 133 -18.99 15.68 -17.88
CA VAL A 133 -18.82 17.03 -18.40
C VAL A 133 -19.83 17.24 -19.52
N ASN A 134 -20.73 18.20 -19.34
CA ASN A 134 -21.73 18.57 -20.33
C ASN A 134 -21.26 19.80 -21.10
N ASP A 135 -21.14 19.68 -22.41
CA ASP A 135 -20.96 20.81 -23.31
C ASP A 135 -22.30 21.55 -23.52
N ARG A 136 -22.22 22.85 -23.84
CA ARG A 136 -23.35 23.68 -24.28
C ARG A 136 -24.06 23.11 -25.50
N LEU A 137 -23.34 22.36 -26.34
CA LEU A 137 -23.90 21.66 -27.50
C LEU A 137 -24.62 20.35 -27.14
N GLY A 138 -24.75 20.02 -25.85
CA GLY A 138 -25.42 18.81 -25.37
C GLY A 138 -24.55 17.54 -25.37
N LYS A 139 -23.29 17.63 -25.82
CA LYS A 139 -22.33 16.52 -25.76
C LYS A 139 -21.97 16.25 -24.30
N LYS A 140 -22.21 15.02 -23.82
CA LYS A 140 -21.84 14.57 -22.48
C LYS A 140 -20.63 13.65 -22.55
N VAL A 141 -19.56 14.01 -21.85
CA VAL A 141 -18.31 13.26 -21.81
C VAL A 141 -18.07 12.77 -20.39
N ARG A 142 -17.81 11.47 -20.22
CA ARG A 142 -17.51 10.86 -18.92
C ARG A 142 -16.02 10.63 -18.78
N ILE A 143 -15.44 11.13 -17.70
CA ILE A 143 -13.99 11.11 -17.47
C ILE A 143 -13.72 10.47 -16.12
N LYS A 144 -12.77 9.53 -16.13
CA LYS A 144 -12.22 8.94 -14.91
C LYS A 144 -11.01 9.76 -14.48
N CYS A 145 -11.04 10.31 -13.29
CA CYS A 145 -9.96 11.09 -12.71
C CYS A 145 -9.74 10.72 -11.22
N ASN A 146 -8.63 11.17 -10.66
CA ASN A 146 -8.34 11.01 -9.24
C ASN A 146 -8.86 12.25 -8.49
N PRO A 147 -9.48 12.12 -7.30
CA PRO A 147 -9.88 13.27 -6.48
C PRO A 147 -8.71 14.21 -6.12
N ASN A 148 -7.47 13.70 -6.11
CA ASN A 148 -6.30 14.50 -5.81
C ASN A 148 -5.80 15.32 -7.01
N ASP A 149 -6.34 15.09 -8.21
CA ASP A 149 -5.94 15.82 -9.41
C ASP A 149 -6.45 17.27 -9.32
N THR A 150 -5.69 18.18 -9.92
CA THR A 150 -6.09 19.59 -10.01
C THR A 150 -7.15 19.79 -11.10
N ILE A 151 -7.95 20.85 -11.00
CA ILE A 151 -8.88 21.23 -12.07
C ILE A 151 -8.14 21.49 -13.40
N GLY A 152 -6.91 22.01 -13.33
CA GLY A 152 -6.07 22.21 -14.52
C GLY A 152 -5.73 20.90 -15.22
N ASP A 153 -5.41 19.85 -14.46
CA ASP A 153 -5.15 18.52 -15.02
C ASP A 153 -6.42 17.88 -15.57
N LEU A 154 -7.56 18.09 -14.90
CA LEU A 154 -8.84 17.66 -15.42
C LEU A 154 -9.17 18.34 -16.77
N LYS A 155 -8.91 19.64 -16.92
CA LYS A 155 -9.10 20.34 -18.20
C LYS A 155 -8.25 19.75 -19.31
N LYS A 156 -7.03 19.28 -19.03
CA LYS A 156 -6.18 18.58 -20.01
C LYS A 156 -6.78 17.24 -20.44
N LEU A 157 -7.35 16.48 -19.50
CA LEU A 157 -8.05 15.23 -19.81
C LEU A 157 -9.29 15.48 -20.70
N ILE A 158 -10.07 16.51 -20.39
CA ILE A 158 -11.24 16.91 -21.20
C ILE A 158 -10.81 17.37 -22.60
N ALA A 159 -9.76 18.20 -22.66
CA ALA A 159 -9.18 18.71 -23.90
C ALA A 159 -8.74 17.56 -24.82
N ALA A 160 -8.08 16.54 -24.27
CA ALA A 160 -7.65 15.35 -25.01
C ALA A 160 -8.83 14.57 -25.61
N GLN A 161 -9.94 14.43 -24.90
CA GLN A 161 -11.12 13.70 -25.39
C GLN A 161 -12.01 14.53 -26.33
N THR A 162 -12.06 15.85 -26.13
CA THR A 162 -12.93 16.76 -26.90
C THR A 162 -12.22 17.32 -28.12
N GLY A 163 -10.89 17.26 -28.19
CA GLY A 163 -10.08 17.79 -29.29
C GLY A 163 -9.90 19.30 -29.23
N THR A 164 -9.92 19.89 -28.03
CA THR A 164 -9.81 21.34 -27.81
C THR A 164 -8.57 21.67 -26.98
N ARG A 165 -8.21 22.96 -26.85
CA ARG A 165 -7.10 23.39 -25.98
C ARG A 165 -7.60 23.58 -24.55
N SER A 166 -6.88 23.07 -23.56
CA SER A 166 -7.26 23.15 -22.13
C SER A 166 -7.42 24.59 -21.63
N GLU A 167 -6.64 25.53 -22.16
CA GLU A 167 -6.68 26.96 -21.82
C GLU A 167 -8.02 27.63 -22.17
N LYS A 168 -8.69 27.13 -23.22
CA LYS A 168 -9.99 27.64 -23.67
C LYS A 168 -11.16 27.04 -22.90
N ILE A 169 -10.91 26.03 -22.07
CA ILE A 169 -11.96 25.31 -21.35
C ILE A 169 -12.15 25.98 -19.99
N VAL A 170 -13.38 26.41 -19.71
CA VAL A 170 -13.81 26.90 -18.41
C VAL A 170 -14.84 25.94 -17.86
N LEU A 171 -14.54 25.34 -16.70
CA LEU A 171 -15.47 24.48 -16.00
C LEU A 171 -16.27 25.31 -15.00
N LYS A 172 -17.59 25.15 -15.06
CA LYS A 172 -18.52 25.78 -14.13
C LYS A 172 -19.52 24.78 -13.59
N LYS A 173 -20.11 25.14 -12.46
CA LYS A 173 -21.32 24.52 -11.94
C LYS A 173 -22.14 25.61 -11.29
N TRP A 174 -23.34 25.85 -11.80
CA TRP A 174 -24.16 26.99 -11.36
C TRP A 174 -23.38 28.32 -11.47
N TYR A 175 -23.19 29.02 -10.36
CA TYR A 175 -22.47 30.29 -10.28
C TYR A 175 -20.96 30.14 -9.99
N THR A 176 -20.50 28.91 -9.70
CA THR A 176 -19.12 28.65 -9.30
C THR A 176 -18.23 28.38 -10.52
N ILE A 177 -17.12 29.10 -10.60
CA ILE A 177 -16.07 28.90 -11.60
C ILE A 177 -14.90 28.19 -10.91
N TYR A 178 -14.51 27.04 -11.44
CA TYR A 178 -13.46 26.20 -10.87
C TYR A 178 -12.07 26.70 -11.28
N LYS A 179 -11.17 26.84 -10.31
CA LYS A 179 -9.80 27.35 -10.50
C LYS A 179 -8.81 26.21 -10.68
N ASP A 180 -7.85 26.41 -11.58
CA ASP A 180 -6.96 25.35 -12.07
C ASP A 180 -6.01 24.77 -11.02
N HIS A 181 -5.62 25.54 -10.00
CA HIS A 181 -4.64 25.11 -8.99
C HIS A 181 -5.26 24.43 -7.76
N ILE A 182 -6.59 24.34 -7.69
CA ILE A 182 -7.30 23.71 -6.58
C ILE A 182 -7.67 22.28 -6.99
N THR A 183 -7.61 21.34 -6.05
CA THR A 183 -7.89 19.93 -6.32
C THR A 183 -9.39 19.65 -6.40
N LEU A 184 -9.75 18.54 -7.05
CA LEU A 184 -11.14 18.07 -7.09
C LEU A 184 -11.67 17.76 -5.68
N GLN A 185 -10.81 17.25 -4.79
CA GLN A 185 -11.15 16.95 -3.41
C GLN A 185 -11.48 18.21 -2.59
N ASP A 186 -10.68 19.28 -2.72
CA ASP A 186 -10.91 20.55 -2.01
C ASP A 186 -12.22 21.22 -2.44
N TYR A 187 -12.66 20.94 -3.68
CA TYR A 187 -13.95 21.35 -4.21
C TYR A 187 -15.09 20.38 -3.90
N GLU A 188 -14.85 19.36 -3.08
CA GLU A 188 -15.82 18.32 -2.70
C GLU A 188 -16.47 17.62 -3.91
N VAL A 189 -15.69 17.43 -4.98
CA VAL A 189 -16.16 16.75 -6.19
C VAL A 189 -16.22 15.25 -5.94
N HIS A 190 -17.42 14.69 -6.06
CA HIS A 190 -17.69 13.26 -5.83
C HIS A 190 -17.90 12.48 -7.13
N ASP A 191 -18.01 11.16 -6.99
CA ASP A 191 -18.37 10.28 -8.09
C ASP A 191 -19.76 10.64 -8.64
N GLY A 192 -19.88 10.71 -9.97
CA GLY A 192 -21.10 11.16 -10.65
C GLY A 192 -21.29 12.67 -10.71
N PHE A 193 -20.34 13.47 -10.22
CA PHE A 193 -20.42 14.93 -10.29
C PHE A 193 -20.51 15.42 -11.74
N ASN A 194 -21.30 16.48 -11.96
CA ASN A 194 -21.58 16.99 -13.28
C ASN A 194 -21.08 18.43 -13.47
N PHE A 195 -20.08 18.61 -14.32
CA PHE A 195 -19.58 19.92 -14.75
C PHE A 195 -20.30 20.41 -16.01
N GLU A 196 -20.44 21.73 -16.10
CA GLU A 196 -20.80 22.42 -17.32
C GLU A 196 -19.53 22.99 -17.96
N LEU A 197 -19.35 22.69 -19.24
CA LEU A 197 -18.21 23.11 -20.01
C LEU A 197 -18.54 24.36 -20.82
N TYR A 198 -17.65 25.33 -20.71
CA TYR A 198 -17.73 26.60 -21.41
C TYR A 198 -16.44 26.80 -22.20
N TYR A 199 -16.55 27.42 -23.37
CA TYR A 199 -15.40 27.85 -24.15
C TYR A 199 -15.18 29.34 -23.94
N GLN A 200 -13.92 29.72 -23.71
CA GLN A 200 -13.43 31.10 -23.70
C GLN A 200 -12.38 31.29 -24.78
#